data_AF-A0A392TD45-F1
#
_entry.id   AF-A0A392TD45-F1
#
_cell.length_a   1.000
_cell.length_b   1.000
_cell.length_c   1.000
_cell.angle_alpha   90.00
_cell.angle_beta   90.00
_cell.angle_gamma   90.00
#
_symmetry.space_group_name_H-M   'P 1'
#
loop_
_entity.id
_entity.type
_entity.pdbx_description
1 polymer ?
#
loop_
_entity_poly.entity_id
_entity_poly.type
_entity_poly.pdbx_seq_one_letter_code
_entity_poly.pdbx_strand_id
1 'polypeptide(L)'
;VKPQKPLQSKYEEHLYIDGFPVISEADDEEVILNFLEDLLRTYGVLVPRSMVPPAPDTDLYKPRKRKRKKKTSEEEEEEPKKKEIKKEAV
;
A
#
# COMPACT_ATOMS: atom_id res chain seq x y z
N VAL A 1 -29.22 33.68 14.31
CA VAL A 1 -28.64 33.48 12.97
C VAL A 1 -28.01 32.10 12.95
N LYS A 2 -28.54 31.15 12.17
CA LYS A 2 -27.89 29.83 12.02
C LYS A 2 -26.67 30.00 11.09
N PRO A 3 -25.50 29.43 11.40
CA PRO A 3 -24.33 29.53 10.52
C PRO A 3 -24.65 28.89 9.17
N GLN A 4 -24.40 29.63 8.09
CA GLN A 4 -24.73 29.24 6.71
C GLN A 4 -23.90 28.07 6.17
N LYS A 5 -22.79 27.75 6.85
CA LYS A 5 -21.95 26.59 6.57
C LYS A 5 -21.62 25.94 7.92
N PRO A 6 -22.29 24.84 8.30
CA PRO A 6 -21.80 24.05 9.42
C PRO A 6 -20.37 23.63 9.12
N LEU A 7 -19.47 23.73 10.09
CA LEU A 7 -18.11 23.22 9.97
C LEU A 7 -18.20 21.76 9.53
N GLN A 8 -17.84 21.47 8.29
CA GLN A 8 -17.67 20.09 7.85
C GLN A 8 -16.54 19.52 8.70
N SER A 9 -16.87 18.68 9.68
CA SER A 9 -15.88 17.91 10.42
C SER A 9 -15.18 17.05 9.37
N LYS A 10 -13.94 17.42 9.02
CA LYS A 10 -13.17 16.68 8.03
C LYS A 10 -12.77 15.37 8.69
N TYR A 11 -13.50 14.30 8.39
CA TYR A 11 -13.19 12.93 8.84
C TYR A 11 -11.73 12.54 8.52
N GLU A 12 -11.14 13.13 7.49
CA GLU A 12 -9.71 13.00 7.16
C GLU A 12 -8.78 13.37 8.31
N GLU A 13 -9.11 14.37 9.13
CA GLU A 13 -8.26 14.81 10.26
C GLU A 13 -8.19 13.76 11.38
N HIS A 14 -9.15 12.82 11.39
CA HIS A 14 -9.20 11.74 12.38
C HIS A 14 -8.68 10.41 11.83
N LEU A 15 -8.82 10.19 10.52
CA LEU A 15 -8.34 8.98 9.84
C LEU A 15 -6.88 9.07 9.43
N TYR A 16 -6.33 10.28 9.29
CA TYR A 16 -4.96 10.51 8.84
C TYR A 16 -4.20 11.42 9.79
N ILE A 17 -2.97 11.03 10.13
CA ILE A 17 -2.00 11.86 10.83
C ILE A 17 -0.81 12.06 9.88
N ASP A 18 -0.45 13.31 9.60
CA ASP A 18 0.64 13.67 8.69
C ASP A 18 0.56 13.01 7.30
N GLY A 19 -0.67 12.73 6.84
CA GLY A 19 -0.94 12.06 5.56
C GLY A 19 -0.81 10.53 5.59
N PHE A 20 -0.55 9.94 6.77
CA PHE A 20 -0.54 8.50 6.96
C PHE A 20 -1.85 8.02 7.60
N PRO A 21 -2.46 6.95 7.08
CA PRO A 21 -3.67 6.39 7.67
C PRO A 21 -3.35 5.85 9.06
N VAL A 22 -4.14 6.27 10.06
CA VAL A 22 -4.04 5.78 11.44
C VAL A 22 -4.55 4.34 11.53
N ILE A 23 -5.56 4.03 10.72
CA ILE A 23 -6.14 2.71 10.58
C ILE A 23 -6.40 2.41 9.10
N SER A 24 -6.34 1.15 8.71
CA SER A 24 -6.56 0.71 7.33
C SER A 24 -7.36 -0.58 7.28
N GLU A 25 -7.80 -0.97 6.08
CA GLU A 25 -8.40 -2.29 5.86
C GLU A 25 -7.45 -3.47 6.14
N ALA A 26 -6.15 -3.23 6.33
CA ALA A 26 -5.19 -4.28 6.70
C ALA A 26 -5.30 -4.70 8.18
N ASP A 27 -5.94 -3.88 9.01
CA ASP A 27 -6.14 -4.13 10.43
C ASP A 27 -7.33 -5.08 10.66
N ASP A 28 -7.37 -5.76 11.81
CA ASP A 28 -8.47 -6.67 12.15
C ASP A 28 -9.79 -5.91 12.32
N GLU A 29 -10.91 -6.51 11.91
CA GLU A 29 -12.24 -5.85 11.95
C GLU A 29 -12.61 -5.33 13.36
N GLU A 30 -12.22 -6.04 14.43
CA GLU A 30 -12.45 -5.59 15.80
C GLU A 30 -11.67 -4.31 16.13
N VAL A 31 -10.44 -4.19 15.64
CA VAL A 31 -9.61 -2.98 15.82
C VAL A 31 -10.24 -1.81 15.07
N ILE A 32 -10.73 -2.06 13.85
CA ILE A 32 -11.37 -1.05 13.02
C ILE A 32 -12.67 -0.56 13.65
N LEU A 33 -13.54 -1.46 14.10
CA LEU A 33 -14.81 -1.10 14.74
C LEU A 33 -14.59 -0.33 16.04
N ASN A 34 -13.68 -0.80 16.91
CA ASN A 34 -13.35 -0.12 18.15
C ASN A 34 -12.86 1.31 17.92
N PHE A 35 -12.00 1.52 16.91
CA PHE A 35 -11.52 2.85 16.55
C PHE A 35 -12.65 3.77 16.08
N LEU A 36 -13.56 3.27 15.23
CA LEU A 36 -14.70 4.06 14.74
C LEU A 36 -15.68 4.41 15.86
N GLU A 37 -15.91 3.49 16.81
CA GLU A 37 -16.70 3.76 18.02
C GLU A 37 -16.04 4.82 18.91
N ASP A 38 -14.72 4.74 19.09
CA ASP A 38 -13.96 5.73 19.85
C ASP A 38 -14.03 7.11 19.19
N LEU A 39 -13.98 7.19 17.85
CA LEU A 39 -14.17 8.46 17.13
C LEU A 39 -15.56 9.06 17.37
N LEU A 40 -16.60 8.23 17.35
CA LEU A 40 -17.96 8.65 17.64
C LEU A 40 -18.09 9.14 19.09
N ARG A 41 -17.45 8.46 20.03
CA ARG A 41 -17.51 8.79 21.46
C ARG A 41 -16.72 10.03 21.84
N THR A 42 -15.55 10.24 21.22
CA THR A 42 -14.63 11.33 21.56
C THR A 42 -14.87 12.60 20.76
N TYR A 43 -15.10 12.48 19.46
CA TYR A 43 -15.26 13.62 18.54
C TYR A 43 -16.72 13.81 18.09
N GLY A 44 -17.61 12.85 18.33
CA GLY A 44 -19.00 12.91 17.86
C GLY A 44 -19.12 12.71 16.35
N VAL A 45 -18.09 12.16 15.70
CA VAL A 45 -18.03 11.98 14.24
C VAL A 45 -18.42 10.55 13.90
N LEU A 46 -19.53 10.38 13.17
CA LEU A 46 -19.95 9.10 12.64
C LEU A 46 -19.22 8.82 11.32
N VAL A 47 -18.23 7.93 11.36
CA VAL A 47 -17.48 7.50 10.18
C VAL A 47 -17.95 6.09 9.77
N PRO A 48 -18.50 5.90 8.56
CA PRO A 48 -18.86 4.57 8.09
C PRO A 48 -17.61 3.78 7.69
N ARG A 49 -17.68 2.44 7.81
CA ARG A 49 -16.58 1.51 7.46
C ARG A 49 -16.03 1.73 6.05
N SER A 50 -16.86 2.14 5.09
CA SER A 50 -16.45 2.41 3.70
C SER A 50 -15.48 3.59 3.53
N MET A 51 -15.32 4.42 4.56
CA MET A 51 -14.38 5.55 4.55
C MET A 51 -13.02 5.18 5.15
N VAL A 52 -12.88 3.96 5.68
CA VAL A 52 -11.60 3.47 6.18
C VAL A 52 -10.64 3.33 5.00
N PRO A 53 -9.41 3.85 5.12
CA PRO A 53 -8.40 3.77 4.06
C PRO A 53 -8.10 2.31 3.66
N PRO A 54 -7.87 2.04 2.36
CA PRO A 54 -7.48 0.71 1.92
C PRO A 54 -6.11 0.31 2.48
N ALA A 55 -5.84 -0.98 2.49
CA ALA A 55 -4.54 -1.52 2.89
C ALA A 55 -3.40 -0.90 2.05
N PRO A 56 -2.29 -0.47 2.68
CA PRO A 56 -1.16 0.06 1.94
C PRO A 56 -0.49 -1.04 1.09
N ASP A 57 -0.38 -0.83 -0.22
CA ASP A 57 0.21 -1.79 -1.18
C ASP A 57 1.73 -2.01 -0.99
N THR A 58 2.40 -1.08 -0.30
CA THR A 58 3.85 -1.08 -0.18
C THR A 58 4.33 -1.98 0.94
N ASP A 59 4.82 -3.16 0.58
CA ASP A 59 5.60 -4.00 1.49
C ASP A 59 6.98 -3.36 1.75
N LEU A 60 7.13 -2.72 2.90
CA LEU A 60 8.34 -2.00 3.32
C LEU A 60 9.54 -2.93 3.58
N TYR A 61 9.31 -4.23 3.76
CA TYR A 61 10.36 -5.20 4.06
C TYR A 61 10.83 -5.96 2.81
N LYS A 62 10.11 -5.85 1.69
CA LYS A 62 10.58 -6.39 0.42
C LYS A 62 11.74 -5.57 -0.12
N PRO A 63 12.90 -6.19 -0.43
CA PRO A 63 14.01 -5.48 -1.03
C PRO A 63 13.58 -4.87 -2.37
N ARG A 64 13.67 -3.53 -2.47
CA ARG A 64 13.33 -2.80 -3.68
C ARG A 64 14.20 -3.29 -4.83
N LYS A 65 13.60 -3.94 -5.83
CA LYS A 65 14.31 -4.41 -7.02
C LYS A 65 14.97 -3.22 -7.73
N ARG A 66 16.28 -3.03 -7.52
CA ARG A 66 17.07 -2.02 -8.26
C ARG A 66 17.10 -2.42 -9.73
N LYS A 67 16.51 -1.61 -10.60
CA LYS A 67 16.77 -1.73 -12.04
C LYS A 67 18.21 -1.30 -12.29
N ARG A 68 19.13 -2.25 -12.42
CA ARG A 68 20.49 -1.99 -12.91
C ARG A 68 20.35 -1.53 -14.37
N LYS A 69 20.78 -0.30 -14.68
CA LYS A 69 21.01 0.09 -16.07
C LYS A 69 22.17 -0.77 -16.59
N LYS A 70 21.87 -1.92 -17.20
CA LYS A 70 22.83 -2.64 -18.03
C LYS A 70 23.12 -1.67 -19.18
N LYS A 71 24.37 -1.23 -19.34
CA LYS A 71 24.78 -0.56 -20.58
C LYS A 71 24.49 -1.58 -21.68
N THR A 72 23.52 -1.28 -22.52
CA THR A 72 23.31 -1.96 -23.79
C THR A 72 24.45 -1.51 -24.69
N SER A 73 25.58 -2.22 -24.64
CA SER A 73 26.32 -2.42 -25.88
C SER A 73 25.45 -3.37 -26.69
N GLU A 74 24.77 -2.79 -27.67
CA GLU A 74 24.72 -3.27 -29.05
C GLU A 74 24.57 -4.80 -29.23
N GLU A 75 23.39 -5.20 -29.70
CA GLU A 75 23.22 -6.13 -30.82
C GLU A 75 24.29 -7.24 -30.96
N GLU A 76 23.91 -8.49 -30.61
CA GLU A 76 24.59 -9.80 -30.81
C GLU A 76 24.38 -10.61 -29.51
N GLU A 77 23.74 -11.78 -29.42
CA GLU A 77 23.31 -12.78 -30.39
C GLU A 77 22.07 -13.49 -29.81
N GLU A 78 21.22 -13.94 -30.73
CA GLU A 78 20.18 -14.95 -30.54
C GLU A 78 20.69 -16.22 -29.83
N GLU A 79 19.76 -16.82 -29.07
CA GLU A 79 19.66 -18.24 -28.72
C GLU A 79 20.81 -18.94 -27.94
N PRO A 80 20.52 -19.52 -26.75
CA PRO A 80 21.43 -20.47 -26.13
C PRO A 80 21.32 -21.82 -26.86
N LYS A 81 22.20 -22.06 -27.85
CA LYS A 81 22.41 -23.40 -28.41
C LYS A 81 22.86 -24.37 -27.32
N LYS A 82 22.00 -25.35 -27.06
CA LYS A 82 22.21 -26.52 -26.21
C LYS A 82 23.54 -27.21 -26.58
N LYS A 83 24.45 -27.35 -25.61
CA LYS A 83 25.61 -28.24 -25.76
C LYS A 83 25.20 -29.67 -25.40
N GLU A 84 24.97 -30.47 -26.43
CA GLU A 84 24.87 -31.93 -26.30
C GLU A 84 26.24 -32.49 -25.88
N ILE A 85 26.26 -33.16 -24.74
CA ILE A 85 27.41 -33.91 -24.25
C ILE A 85 27.43 -35.24 -25.01
N LYS A 86 28.39 -35.43 -25.93
CA LYS A 86 28.75 -36.76 -26.42
C LYS A 86 30.09 -37.18 -25.81
N LYS A 87 30.01 -38.24 -25.00
CA LYS A 87 31.12 -39.05 -24.52
C LYS A 87 31.76 -39.74 -25.72
N GLU A 88 33.08 -39.83 -25.76
CA GLU A 88 33.76 -41.08 -26.15
C GLU A 88 35.21 -41.10 -25.68
N ALA A 89 35.62 -42.29 -25.26
CA ALA A 89 36.89 -42.64 -24.67
C ALA A 89 37.76 -43.34 -25.71
N VAL A 90 39.06 -43.05 -25.74
CA VAL A 90 40.15 -43.94 -26.20
C VAL A 90 41.41 -43.60 -25.43
#